data_AF-A0A9Q4A659-F1
#
_entry.id   AF-A0A9Q4A659-F1
#
_cell.length_a   1.000
_cell.length_b   1.000
_cell.length_c   1.000
_cell.angle_alpha   90.00
_cell.angle_beta   90.00
_cell.angle_gamma   90.00
#
_symmetry.space_group_name_H-M   'P 1'
#
loop_
_entity.id
_entity.type
_entity.pdbx_description
1 polymer ?
#
loop_
_entity_poly.entity_id
_entity_poly.type
_entity_poly.pdbx_seq_one_letter_code
_entity_poly.pdbx_strand_id
1 'polypeptide(L)'
;VSIALGITGYKGRVHVNFAPPITEYFEDTKQLAIEMDRQILGGYRLFPVHYLAYAQWADADPALEVPKAEALFPADELERARDEWESRLAGVPAEHRPFLVQQYATPVRNQYRVKAGLAL
;
A
#
# COMPACT_ATOMS: atom_id res chain seq x y z
N VAL A 1 -11.57 -19.99 7.21
CA VAL A 1 -10.10 -20.10 7.06
C VAL A 1 -9.53 -20.52 8.42
N SER A 2 -8.67 -21.54 8.49
CA SER A 2 -8.06 -22.01 9.76
C SER A 2 -6.78 -21.22 10.08
N ILE A 3 -6.57 -20.88 11.36
CA ILE A 3 -5.33 -20.26 11.87
C ILE A 3 -4.10 -21.08 11.44
N ALA A 4 -4.21 -22.41 11.43
CA ALA A 4 -3.13 -23.30 11.02
C ALA A 4 -2.62 -23.01 9.60
N LEU A 5 -3.52 -22.75 8.66
CA LEU A 5 -3.17 -22.46 7.25
C LEU A 5 -2.48 -21.09 7.11
N GLY A 6 -2.90 -20.11 7.92
CA GLY A 6 -2.29 -18.77 7.94
C GLY A 6 -0.85 -18.77 8.49
N ILE A 7 -0.55 -19.69 9.41
CA ILE A 7 0.79 -19.80 10.01
C ILE A 7 1.75 -20.59 9.11
N THR A 8 1.32 -21.68 8.47
CA THR A 8 2.22 -22.58 7.73
C THR A 8 2.39 -22.25 6.25
N GLY A 9 1.50 -21.46 5.66
CA GLY A 9 1.59 -21.09 4.25
C GLY A 9 2.77 -20.16 3.93
N TYR A 10 3.20 -20.17 2.66
CA TYR A 10 4.14 -19.20 2.10
C TYR A 10 3.54 -17.79 2.17
N LYS A 11 4.28 -16.86 2.81
CA LYS A 11 3.82 -15.47 3.06
C LYS A 11 4.34 -14.47 2.04
N GLY A 12 5.27 -14.89 1.16
CA GLY A 12 5.99 -13.98 0.29
C GLY A 12 6.88 -13.03 1.08
N ARG A 13 6.99 -11.79 0.61
CA ARG A 13 7.81 -10.74 1.24
C ARG A 13 7.11 -10.15 2.44
N VAL A 14 7.71 -10.32 3.62
CA VAL A 14 7.24 -9.71 4.87
C VAL A 14 8.17 -8.56 5.24
N HIS A 15 7.59 -7.42 5.59
CA HIS A 15 8.31 -6.28 6.12
C HIS A 15 7.66 -5.85 7.44
N VAL A 16 8.49 -5.58 8.44
CA VAL A 16 8.07 -5.03 9.73
C VAL A 16 8.80 -3.71 9.90
N ASN A 17 8.03 -2.65 10.16
CA ASN A 17 8.55 -1.30 10.39
C ASN A 17 8.27 -0.89 11.84
N PHE A 18 9.27 -0.32 12.51
CA PHE A 18 9.15 0.28 13.83
C PHE A 18 9.44 1.77 13.72
N ALA A 19 8.46 2.60 14.10
CA ALA A 19 8.67 4.04 14.19
C ALA A 19 9.30 4.41 15.54
N PRO A 20 9.96 5.58 15.65
CA PRO A 20 10.42 6.10 16.93
C PRO A 20 9.26 6.23 17.94
N PRO A 21 9.52 6.10 19.25
CA PRO A 21 8.49 6.39 20.25
C PRO A 21 7.95 7.81 20.10
N ILE A 22 6.63 7.95 20.15
CA ILE A 22 5.97 9.26 20.26
C ILE A 22 6.17 9.75 21.70
N THR A 23 6.83 10.88 21.85
CA THR A 23 7.17 11.46 23.17
C THR A 23 6.59 12.86 23.37
N GLU A 24 6.04 13.42 22.29
CA GLU A 24 5.38 14.71 22.23
C GLU A 24 4.07 14.67 23.02
N TYR A 25 3.72 15.81 23.62
CA TYR A 25 2.42 15.99 24.25
C TYR A 25 1.38 16.39 23.20
N PHE A 26 0.22 15.75 23.27
CA PHE A 26 -0.95 16.07 22.44
C PHE A 26 -2.10 16.48 23.36
N GLU A 27 -2.77 17.59 23.02
CA GLU A 27 -3.90 18.11 23.82
C GLU A 27 -5.14 17.23 23.67
N ASP A 28 -5.31 16.58 22.51
CA ASP A 28 -6.41 15.66 22.22
C ASP A 28 -5.87 14.32 21.68
N THR A 29 -6.45 13.23 22.19
CA THR A 29 -6.37 11.87 21.66
C THR A 29 -6.49 11.77 20.14
N LYS A 30 -7.31 12.62 19.47
CA LYS A 30 -7.42 12.62 18.01
C LYS A 30 -6.13 13.08 17.33
N GLN A 31 -5.42 14.05 17.92
CA GLN A 31 -4.14 14.52 17.37
C GLN A 31 -3.08 13.43 17.48
N LEU A 32 -3.06 12.69 18.60
CA LEU A 32 -2.20 11.53 18.75
C LEU A 32 -2.51 10.44 17.72
N ALA A 33 -3.79 10.14 17.47
CA ALA A 33 -4.20 9.16 16.45
C ALA A 33 -3.73 9.57 15.04
N ILE A 34 -3.85 10.85 14.69
CA ILE A 34 -3.35 11.39 13.41
C ILE A 34 -1.83 11.22 13.30
N GLU A 35 -1.07 11.49 14.36
CA GLU A 35 0.39 11.28 14.34
C GLU A 35 0.75 9.80 14.21
N MET A 36 0.03 8.91 14.91
CA MET A 36 0.21 7.47 14.76
C MET A 36 -0.06 7.02 13.32
N ASP A 37 -1.17 7.46 12.72
CA ASP A 37 -1.50 7.12 11.34
C ASP A 37 -0.45 7.66 10.36
N ARG A 38 0.06 8.88 10.58
CA ARG A 38 1.15 9.46 9.78
C ARG A 38 2.40 8.59 9.81
N GLN A 39 2.81 8.10 10.99
CA GLN A 39 3.96 7.22 11.13
C GLN A 39 3.73 5.83 10.51
N ILE A 40 2.55 5.25 10.70
CA ILE A 40 2.18 3.94 10.14
C ILE A 40 2.17 3.99 8.61
N LEU A 41 1.48 4.96 8.03
CA LEU A 41 1.33 5.10 6.59
C LEU A 41 2.64 5.54 5.92
N GLY A 42 3.39 6.44 6.58
CA GLY A 42 4.73 6.84 6.14
C GLY A 42 5.73 5.68 6.15
N GLY A 43 5.64 4.79 7.14
CA GLY A 43 6.49 3.60 7.28
C GLY A 43 6.05 2.38 6.48
N TYR A 44 4.90 2.44 5.79
CA TYR A 44 4.38 1.31 5.04
C TYR A 44 5.30 0.94 3.86
N ARG A 45 5.78 -0.31 3.81
CA ARG A 45 6.59 -0.78 2.68
C ARG A 45 5.73 -0.96 1.44
N LEU A 46 5.94 -0.11 0.44
CA LEU A 46 5.34 -0.30 -0.87
C LEU A 46 6.14 -1.30 -1.72
N PHE A 47 5.42 -2.18 -2.42
CA PHE A 47 5.92 -3.18 -3.35
C PHE A 47 5.38 -2.86 -4.77
N PRO A 48 5.96 -3.44 -5.84
CA PRO A 48 5.53 -3.16 -7.21
C PRO A 48 4.02 -3.31 -7.44
N VAL A 49 3.40 -4.33 -6.85
CA VAL A 49 1.95 -4.59 -6.95
C VAL A 49 1.10 -3.39 -6.51
N HIS A 50 1.54 -2.61 -5.51
CA HIS A 50 0.79 -1.44 -5.06
C HIS A 50 0.80 -0.32 -6.12
N TYR A 51 1.94 -0.13 -6.80
CA TYR A 51 2.07 0.85 -7.87
C TYR A 51 1.36 0.40 -9.15
N LEU A 52 1.40 -0.90 -9.48
CA LEU A 52 0.63 -1.48 -10.58
C LEU A 52 -0.87 -1.29 -10.35
N ALA A 53 -1.36 -1.58 -9.15
CA ALA A 53 -2.75 -1.35 -8.78
C ALA A 53 -3.12 0.14 -8.81
N TYR A 54 -2.26 1.02 -8.29
CA TYR A 54 -2.49 2.48 -8.33
C TYR A 54 -2.60 3.00 -9.76
N ALA A 55 -1.75 2.54 -10.68
CA ALA A 55 -1.81 2.91 -12.09
C ALA A 55 -3.08 2.43 -12.81
N GLN A 56 -3.71 1.35 -12.33
CA GLN A 56 -4.98 0.82 -12.87
C GLN A 56 -6.21 1.42 -12.19
N TRP A 57 -6.04 2.13 -11.07
CA TRP A 57 -7.17 2.59 -10.27
C TRP A 57 -7.80 3.85 -10.87
N ALA A 58 -9.07 3.75 -11.25
CA ALA A 58 -9.81 4.84 -11.90
C ALA A 58 -9.88 6.13 -11.05
N ASP A 59 -9.87 6.01 -9.73
CA ASP A 59 -9.96 7.14 -8.79
C ASP A 59 -8.59 7.56 -8.24
N ALA A 60 -7.49 7.17 -8.90
CA ALA A 60 -6.17 7.63 -8.54
C ALA A 60 -6.11 9.17 -8.60
N ASP A 61 -5.65 9.81 -7.52
CA ASP A 61 -5.59 11.26 -7.42
C ASP A 61 -4.48 11.80 -8.33
N PRO A 62 -4.83 12.56 -9.39
CA PRO A 62 -3.85 13.06 -10.35
C PRO A 62 -2.97 14.18 -9.76
N ALA A 63 -3.37 14.77 -8.63
CA ALA A 63 -2.55 15.78 -7.95
C ALA A 63 -1.45 15.16 -7.08
N LEU A 64 -1.48 13.84 -6.83
CA LEU A 64 -0.39 13.15 -6.16
C LEU A 64 0.71 12.81 -7.15
N GLU A 65 1.90 13.35 -6.88
CA GLU A 65 3.14 13.10 -7.63
C GLU A 65 3.69 11.69 -7.37
N VAL A 66 2.95 10.67 -7.83
CA VAL A 66 3.34 9.26 -7.74
C VAL A 66 4.19 8.89 -8.97
N PRO A 67 5.48 8.55 -8.80
CA PRO A 67 6.30 8.09 -9.91
C PRO A 67 5.80 6.75 -10.44
N LYS A 68 6.04 6.51 -11.73
CA LYS A 68 5.73 5.22 -12.36
C LYS A 68 6.57 4.10 -11.74
N ALA A 69 6.01 2.88 -11.71
CA ALA A 69 6.67 1.73 -11.09
C ALA A 69 8.03 1.42 -11.72
N GLU A 70 8.18 1.62 -13.03
CA GLU A 70 9.41 1.42 -13.80
C GLU A 70 10.56 2.33 -13.33
N ALA A 71 10.25 3.47 -12.71
CA ALA A 71 11.27 4.38 -12.16
C ALA A 71 11.74 3.95 -10.75
N LEU A 72 11.01 3.03 -10.10
CA LEU A 72 11.23 2.64 -8.71
C LEU A 72 11.77 1.22 -8.54
N PHE A 73 11.49 0.33 -9.50
CA PHE A 73 11.79 -1.08 -9.39
C PHE A 73 12.57 -1.58 -10.62
N PRO A 74 13.47 -2.57 -10.44
CA PRO A 74 14.10 -3.26 -11.55
C PRO A 74 13.07 -3.90 -12.49
N ALA A 75 13.37 -3.92 -13.78
CA ALA A 75 12.45 -4.44 -14.80
C ALA A 75 12.05 -5.91 -14.56
N ASP A 76 12.99 -6.76 -14.15
CA ASP A 76 12.72 -8.18 -13.88
C ASP A 76 11.81 -8.40 -12.66
N GLU A 77 11.88 -7.53 -11.66
CA GLU A 77 10.99 -7.57 -10.51
C GLU A 77 9.58 -7.10 -10.90
N LEU A 78 9.51 -6.03 -11.70
CA LEU A 78 8.25 -5.44 -12.11
C LEU A 78 7.46 -6.37 -13.02
N GLU A 79 8.12 -7.04 -13.97
CA GLU A 79 7.47 -7.99 -14.87
C GLU A 79 6.93 -9.21 -14.09
N ARG A 80 7.70 -9.77 -13.16
CA ARG A 80 7.20 -10.84 -12.28
C ARG A 80 5.99 -10.39 -11.46
N ALA A 81 6.03 -9.19 -10.91
CA ALA A 81 4.91 -8.65 -10.14
C ALA A 81 3.67 -8.37 -11.02
N ARG A 82 3.87 -8.01 -12.29
CA ARG A 82 2.80 -7.83 -13.27
C ARG A 82 2.11 -9.15 -13.57
N ASP A 83 2.88 -10.20 -13.87
CA ASP A 83 2.36 -11.55 -14.11
C ASP A 83 1.54 -12.06 -12.92
N GLU A 84 2.08 -11.93 -11.70
CA GLU A 84 1.39 -12.34 -10.47
C GLU A 84 0.10 -11.52 -10.24
N TRP A 85 0.14 -10.22 -10.49
CA TRP A 85 -1.00 -9.31 -10.32
C TRP A 85 -2.13 -9.61 -11.31
N GLU A 86 -1.79 -9.80 -12.59
CA GLU A 86 -2.75 -10.13 -13.65
C GLU A 86 -3.38 -11.51 -13.41
N SER A 87 -2.57 -12.51 -13.04
CA SER A 87 -3.06 -13.84 -12.67
C SER A 87 -4.05 -13.75 -11.49
N ARG A 88 -3.72 -12.94 -10.48
CA ARG A 88 -4.62 -12.73 -9.33
C ARG A 88 -5.92 -12.03 -9.72
N LEU A 89 -5.86 -10.99 -10.56
CA LEU A 89 -7.07 -10.30 -11.05
C LEU A 89 -7.95 -11.20 -11.91
N ALA A 90 -7.35 -12.04 -12.75
CA ALA A 90 -8.07 -13.00 -13.58
C ALA A 90 -8.87 -14.00 -12.73
N GLY A 91 -8.32 -14.42 -11.59
CA GLY A 91 -8.98 -15.30 -10.62
C GLY A 91 -10.10 -14.66 -9.80
N VAL A 92 -10.31 -13.34 -9.92
CA VAL A 92 -11.35 -12.61 -9.17
C VAL A 92 -12.53 -12.29 -10.11
N PRO A 93 -13.79 -12.52 -9.68
CA PRO A 93 -14.98 -12.11 -10.42
C PRO A 93 -14.91 -10.63 -10.82
N ALA A 94 -15.36 -10.31 -12.04
CA ALA A 94 -15.19 -8.97 -12.62
C ALA A 94 -15.76 -7.85 -11.71
N GLU A 95 -16.89 -8.11 -11.06
CA GLU A 95 -17.54 -7.22 -10.09
C GLU A 95 -16.70 -6.91 -8.85
N HIS A 96 -15.76 -7.78 -8.48
CA HIS A 96 -14.91 -7.61 -7.30
C HIS A 96 -13.54 -7.01 -7.62
N ARG A 97 -13.12 -7.03 -8.89
CA ARG A 97 -11.80 -6.50 -9.31
C ARG A 97 -11.58 -5.04 -8.92
N PRO A 98 -12.55 -4.11 -9.07
CA PRO A 98 -12.34 -2.72 -8.67
C PRO A 98 -11.97 -2.57 -7.18
N PHE A 99 -12.60 -3.35 -6.31
CA PHE A 99 -12.31 -3.31 -4.87
C PHE A 99 -10.92 -3.88 -4.55
N LEU A 100 -10.50 -4.94 -5.24
CA LEU A 100 -9.15 -5.49 -5.08
C LEU A 100 -8.09 -4.48 -5.55
N VAL A 101 -8.31 -3.83 -6.70
CA VAL A 101 -7.44 -2.76 -7.22
C VAL A 101 -7.35 -1.64 -6.20
N GLN A 102 -8.48 -1.13 -5.72
CA GLN A 102 -8.54 -0.07 -4.71
C GLN A 102 -7.77 -0.46 -3.44
N GLN A 103 -7.94 -1.69 -2.95
CA GLN A 103 -7.26 -2.19 -1.75
C GLN A 103 -5.74 -2.17 -1.90
N TYR A 104 -5.22 -2.57 -3.07
CA TYR A 104 -3.78 -2.57 -3.34
C TYR A 104 -3.22 -1.19 -3.71
N ALA A 105 -4.05 -0.29 -4.25
CA ALA A 105 -3.67 1.07 -4.61
C ALA A 105 -3.63 2.04 -3.40
N THR A 106 -4.54 1.85 -2.43
CA THR A 106 -4.71 2.75 -1.29
C THR A 106 -3.42 3.00 -0.47
N PRO A 107 -2.56 2.00 -0.23
CA PRO A 107 -1.27 2.24 0.43
C PRO A 107 -0.40 3.28 -0.29
N VAL A 108 -0.39 3.30 -1.63
CA VAL A 108 0.33 4.31 -2.41
C VAL A 108 -0.30 5.68 -2.16
N ARG A 109 -1.61 5.82 -2.38
CA ARG A 109 -2.33 7.08 -2.15
C ARG A 109 -2.03 7.65 -0.76
N ASN A 110 -2.20 6.83 0.27
CA ASN A 110 -2.06 7.27 1.66
C ASN A 110 -0.61 7.69 1.99
N GLN A 111 0.38 6.90 1.56
CA GLN A 111 1.78 7.26 1.81
C GLN A 111 2.18 8.55 1.07
N TYR A 112 1.71 8.75 -0.16
CA TYR A 112 2.04 9.97 -0.92
C TYR A 112 1.29 11.20 -0.39
N ARG A 113 0.08 11.05 0.14
CA ARG A 113 -0.60 12.12 0.90
C ARG A 113 0.20 12.55 2.13
N VAL A 114 0.71 11.59 2.90
CA VAL A 114 1.60 11.86 4.05
C VAL A 114 2.86 12.60 3.61
N LYS A 115 3.52 12.13 2.54
CA LYS A 115 4.73 12.78 2.01
C LYS A 115 4.47 14.21 1.52
N ALA A 116 3.28 14.47 0.97
CA ALA A 116 2.85 15.79 0.52
C ALA A 116 2.33 16.69 1.66
N GLY A 117 2.28 16.19 2.91
CA GLY A 117 1.73 16.94 4.05
C GLY A 117 0.21 17.19 3.95
N LEU A 118 -0.49 16.40 3.14
CA LEU A 118 -1.95 16.47 3.02
C LEU A 118 -2.60 15.79 4.22
N ALA A 119 -3.77 16.29 4.61
CA ALA A 119 -4.58 15.65 5.64
C ALA A 119 -4.90 14.20 5.24
N LEU A 120 -4.80 13.29 6.22
CA LEU A 120 -5.12 11.87 6.05
C LEU A 120 -6.61 11.65 5.80
#